data_AF-A0A937QDI9-F1
#
_entry.id   AF-A0A937QDI9-F1
#
_cell.length_a   1.000
_cell.length_b   1.000
_cell.length_c   1.000
_cell.angle_alpha   90.00
_cell.angle_beta   90.00
_cell.angle_gamma   90.00
#
_symmetry.space_group_name_H-M   'P 1'
#
loop_
_entity.id
_entity.type
_entity.pdbx_description
1 polymer ?
#
loop_
_entity_poly.entity_id
_entity_poly.type
_entity_poly.pdbx_seq_one_letter_code
_entity_poly.pdbx_strand_id
1 'polypeptide(L)'
;MAHEHSDNYGSSTLHNPLPEESILIIGAGYFGRRAARLLRQVQLQRKPLFIVDREGESLAKITESSIERIQSDGIQFLVKNFQFLQPSNFIIPAIPVHLSAEYLKNYLHKDFRIKQTDVPGEIKRSLPHTWPGSEGSLLISYADFTCPDDCPEPEDYCTVTGERRETPLYELLGQLDLPGYRVYVIRSHQLMPGLGGYSVDDLMKLVDGVKQERKGRWLVGTACKCHGTLTALEIQPGSTPPAESHGFSRG
;
A
#
# COMPACT_ATOMS: atom_id res chain seq x y z
N MET A 1 0.35 41.83 -8.00
CA MET A 1 1.44 41.06 -8.65
C MET A 1 1.42 39.68 -8.04
N ALA A 2 0.78 38.73 -8.73
CA ALA A 2 0.78 37.33 -8.31
C ALA A 2 2.13 36.74 -8.71
N HIS A 3 2.92 36.28 -7.73
CA HIS A 3 4.09 35.47 -8.01
C HIS A 3 3.61 34.08 -8.43
N GLU A 4 3.69 33.79 -9.72
CA GLU A 4 3.68 32.42 -10.22
C GLU A 4 4.97 31.75 -9.71
N HIS A 5 4.87 31.06 -8.58
CA HIS A 5 5.85 30.03 -8.26
C HIS A 5 5.67 28.93 -9.30
N SER A 6 6.58 28.88 -10.27
CA SER A 6 6.75 27.70 -11.11
C SER A 6 7.27 26.59 -10.21
N ASP A 7 6.36 25.88 -9.56
CA ASP A 7 6.69 24.70 -8.78
C ASP A 7 7.27 23.65 -9.74
N ASN A 8 8.57 23.37 -9.58
CA ASN A 8 9.28 22.39 -10.37
C ASN A 8 8.92 20.98 -9.84
N TYR A 9 7.82 20.41 -10.35
CA TYR A 9 7.40 19.04 -10.06
C TYR A 9 8.14 18.05 -10.96
N GLY A 10 8.51 16.89 -10.39
CA GLY A 10 9.02 15.74 -11.12
C GLY A 10 7.99 15.17 -12.09
N SER A 11 8.46 14.40 -13.07
CA SER A 11 7.60 13.78 -14.08
C SER A 11 6.72 12.68 -13.46
N SER A 12 5.44 12.67 -13.84
CA SER A 12 4.51 11.57 -13.50
C SER A 12 4.83 10.25 -14.23
N THR A 13 5.78 10.29 -15.17
CA THR A 13 6.29 9.13 -15.92
C THR A 13 7.77 8.97 -15.64
N LEU A 14 8.15 7.81 -15.13
CA LEU A 14 9.54 7.43 -15.01
C LEU A 14 10.06 6.95 -16.36
N HIS A 15 11.27 7.36 -16.70
CA HIS A 15 11.98 6.93 -17.91
C HIS A 15 13.11 5.95 -17.63
N ASN A 16 13.49 5.83 -16.35
CA ASN A 16 14.49 4.90 -15.85
C ASN A 16 13.95 4.24 -14.57
N PRO A 17 14.44 3.05 -14.20
CA PRO A 17 14.13 2.46 -12.91
C PRO A 17 14.51 3.40 -11.76
N LEU A 18 13.71 3.41 -10.70
CA LEU A 18 14.10 4.11 -9.48
C LEU A 18 15.36 3.48 -8.89
N PRO A 19 16.22 4.27 -8.23
CA PRO A 19 17.35 3.72 -7.49
C PRO A 19 16.88 2.65 -6.49
N GLU A 20 17.72 1.65 -6.25
CA GLU A 20 17.45 0.66 -5.20
C GLU A 20 17.23 1.34 -3.84
N GLU A 21 16.40 0.71 -3.01
CA GLU A 21 16.05 1.21 -1.67
C GLU A 21 15.39 2.60 -1.62
N SER A 22 14.95 3.15 -2.76
CA SER A 22 14.13 4.37 -2.79
C SER A 22 12.86 4.18 -1.96
N ILE A 23 12.43 5.26 -1.28
CA ILE A 23 11.17 5.28 -0.54
C ILE A 23 10.18 6.16 -1.29
N LEU A 24 8.99 5.63 -1.53
CA LEU A 24 7.86 6.31 -2.16
C LEU A 24 6.77 6.57 -1.13
N ILE A 25 6.50 7.84 -0.86
CA ILE A 25 5.35 8.28 -0.06
C ILE A 25 4.19 8.54 -1.01
N ILE A 26 3.11 7.80 -0.87
CA ILE A 26 1.92 7.93 -1.71
C ILE A 26 0.87 8.72 -0.93
N GLY A 27 0.76 10.01 -1.24
CA GLY A 27 -0.05 11.01 -0.54
C GLY A 27 0.80 12.05 0.19
N ALA A 28 0.44 13.33 0.07
CA ALA A 28 1.04 14.50 0.71
C ALA A 28 0.05 15.22 1.66
N GLY A 29 -0.96 14.49 2.12
CA GLY A 29 -1.83 14.88 3.23
C GLY A 29 -1.09 14.94 4.58
N TYR A 30 -1.83 14.93 5.69
CA TYR A 30 -1.25 15.00 7.04
C TYR A 30 -0.14 13.94 7.26
N PHE A 31 -0.49 12.66 7.04
CA PHE A 31 0.43 11.55 7.25
C PHE A 31 1.63 11.56 6.28
N GLY A 32 1.41 11.95 5.03
CA GLY A 32 2.46 12.05 4.01
C GLY A 32 3.50 13.12 4.33
N ARG A 33 3.07 14.33 4.72
CA ARG A 33 3.99 15.39 5.15
C ARG A 33 4.75 15.01 6.41
N ARG A 34 4.07 14.34 7.36
CA ARG A 34 4.71 13.82 8.57
C ARG A 34 5.79 12.80 8.22
N ALA A 35 5.50 11.85 7.33
CA ALA A 35 6.47 10.87 6.83
C ALA A 35 7.70 11.55 6.20
N ALA A 36 7.47 12.50 5.29
CA ALA A 36 8.51 13.27 4.62
C ALA A 36 9.45 13.96 5.63
N ARG A 37 8.88 14.66 6.61
CA ARG A 37 9.63 15.34 7.67
C ARG A 37 10.44 14.37 8.51
N LEU A 38 9.82 13.29 8.99
CA LEU A 38 10.48 12.31 9.86
C LEU A 38 11.65 11.62 9.16
N LEU A 39 11.46 11.17 7.92
CA LEU A 39 12.50 10.50 7.14
C LEU A 39 13.70 11.41 6.82
N ARG A 40 13.50 12.73 6.78
CA ARG A 40 14.60 13.69 6.61
C ARG A 40 15.27 14.11 7.93
N GLN A 41 14.58 13.97 9.06
CA GLN A 41 15.17 14.22 10.38
C GLN A 41 16.13 13.10 10.82
N VAL A 42 15.87 11.84 10.47
CA VAL A 42 16.71 10.69 10.87
C VAL A 42 17.71 10.29 9.78
N GLN A 43 18.73 9.50 10.14
CA GLN A 43 19.86 9.03 9.31
C GLN A 43 19.50 8.33 7.98
N LEU A 44 18.21 8.19 7.65
CA LEU A 44 17.69 7.90 6.30
C LEU A 44 17.89 9.05 5.30
N GLN A 45 18.58 10.14 5.71
CA GLN A 45 19.01 11.27 4.86
C GLN A 45 19.67 10.86 3.52
N ARG A 46 20.16 9.63 3.39
CA ARG A 46 20.82 9.14 2.17
C ARG A 46 19.89 8.43 1.17
N LYS A 47 18.72 7.95 1.59
CA LYS A 47 17.83 7.25 0.65
C LYS A 47 17.12 8.26 -0.24
N PRO A 48 17.01 8.00 -1.56
CA PRO A 48 16.14 8.78 -2.43
C PRO A 48 14.70 8.71 -1.93
N LEU A 49 14.06 9.87 -1.77
CA LEU A 49 12.68 9.98 -1.33
C LEU A 49 11.86 10.64 -2.41
N PHE A 50 10.72 10.03 -2.70
CA PHE A 50 9.73 10.54 -3.63
C PHE A 50 8.42 10.70 -2.88
N ILE A 51 7.71 11.79 -3.13
CA ILE A 51 6.35 11.99 -2.65
C ILE A 51 5.43 12.28 -3.82
N VAL A 52 4.34 11.51 -3.90
CA VAL A 52 3.39 11.56 -5.01
C VAL A 52 2.05 12.00 -4.47
N ASP A 53 1.48 13.06 -5.03
CA ASP A 53 0.13 13.51 -4.68
C ASP A 53 -0.50 14.26 -5.85
N ARG A 54 -1.82 14.21 -5.99
CA ARG A 54 -2.52 14.87 -7.11
C ARG A 54 -2.67 16.38 -6.87
N GLU A 55 -2.73 16.79 -5.62
CA GLU A 55 -2.90 18.18 -5.19
C GLU A 55 -1.55 18.88 -5.11
N GLY A 56 -1.27 19.77 -6.06
CA GLY A 56 -0.07 20.61 -6.04
C GLY A 56 0.06 21.42 -4.74
N GLU A 57 -1.05 21.91 -4.18
CA GLU A 57 -1.06 22.62 -2.88
C GLU A 57 -0.56 21.76 -1.71
N SER A 58 -0.83 20.45 -1.74
CA SER A 58 -0.33 19.52 -0.73
C SER A 58 1.18 19.30 -0.88
N LEU A 59 1.67 19.20 -2.12
CA LEU A 59 3.09 19.06 -2.45
C LEU A 59 3.89 20.35 -2.17
N ALA A 60 3.30 21.51 -2.40
CA ALA A 60 3.93 22.81 -2.12
C ALA A 60 4.24 22.99 -0.62
N LYS A 61 3.51 22.29 0.26
CA LYS A 61 3.75 22.26 1.72
C LYS A 61 4.95 21.38 2.11
N ILE A 62 5.52 20.61 1.19
CA ILE A 62 6.77 19.87 1.41
C ILE A 62 7.93 20.82 1.17
N THR A 63 8.66 21.13 2.25
CA THR A 63 9.73 22.13 2.25
C THR A 63 11.12 21.52 2.06
N GLU A 64 11.23 20.20 2.22
CA GLU A 64 12.45 19.44 2.14
C GLU A 64 12.92 19.32 0.69
N SER A 65 13.90 20.13 0.30
CA SER A 65 14.44 20.20 -1.07
C SER A 65 15.04 18.90 -1.61
N SER A 66 15.40 17.97 -0.72
CA SER A 66 15.93 16.65 -1.07
C SER A 66 14.85 15.63 -1.41
N ILE A 67 13.57 15.96 -1.27
CA ILE A 67 12.45 15.08 -1.63
C ILE A 67 11.97 15.44 -3.02
N GLU A 68 11.94 14.46 -3.92
CA GLU A 68 11.36 14.63 -5.24
C GLU A 68 9.83 14.63 -5.14
N ARG A 69 9.20 15.71 -5.61
CA ARG A 69 7.75 15.91 -5.54
C ARG A 69 7.15 15.62 -6.91
N ILE A 70 6.21 14.69 -6.98
CA ILE A 70 5.58 14.28 -8.24
C ILE A 70 4.09 14.59 -8.15
N GLN A 71 3.62 15.51 -8.99
CA GLN A 71 2.21 15.83 -9.07
C GLN A 71 1.48 14.78 -9.92
N SER A 72 0.85 13.80 -9.27
CA SER A 72 0.12 12.70 -9.91
C SER A 72 -0.83 12.01 -8.95
N ASP A 73 -1.87 11.35 -9.48
CA ASP A 73 -2.64 10.41 -8.67
C ASP A 73 -1.75 9.23 -8.24
N GLY A 74 -1.74 8.93 -6.94
CA GLY A 74 -0.86 7.91 -6.38
C GLY A 74 -1.05 6.51 -6.96
N ILE A 75 -2.29 6.09 -7.19
CA ILE A 75 -2.59 4.76 -7.76
C ILE A 75 -2.17 4.74 -9.23
N GLN A 76 -2.52 5.76 -10.01
CA GLN A 76 -2.14 5.85 -11.42
C GLN A 76 -0.63 5.93 -11.59
N PHE A 77 0.07 6.66 -10.71
CA PHE A 77 1.53 6.71 -10.69
C PHE A 77 2.12 5.31 -10.50
N LEU A 78 1.65 4.54 -9.51
CA LEU A 78 2.13 3.18 -9.29
C LEU A 78 1.86 2.28 -10.49
N VAL A 79 0.64 2.29 -11.04
CA VAL A 79 0.25 1.45 -12.19
C VAL A 79 1.11 1.75 -13.41
N LYS A 80 1.30 3.04 -13.73
CA LYS A 80 2.06 3.49 -14.89
C LYS A 80 3.55 3.16 -14.78
N ASN A 81 4.09 3.24 -13.57
CA ASN A 81 5.53 3.16 -13.32
C ASN A 81 5.98 1.85 -12.69
N PHE A 82 5.10 0.87 -12.49
CA PHE A 82 5.41 -0.36 -11.75
C PHE A 82 6.64 -1.12 -12.28
N GLN A 83 6.81 -1.15 -13.61
CA GLN A 83 7.97 -1.78 -14.26
C GLN A 83 9.32 -1.10 -13.95
N PHE A 84 9.28 0.13 -13.45
CA PHE A 84 10.45 0.90 -13.06
C PHE A 84 10.70 0.86 -11.54
N LEU A 85 9.83 0.20 -10.77
CA LEU A 85 10.03 0.02 -9.35
C LEU A 85 10.88 -1.24 -9.10
N GLN A 86 11.86 -1.12 -8.22
CA GLN A 86 12.70 -2.23 -7.80
C GLN A 86 12.06 -2.97 -6.61
N PRO A 87 12.26 -4.29 -6.47
CA PRO A 87 11.76 -5.04 -5.31
C PRO A 87 12.19 -4.44 -3.96
N SER A 88 13.39 -3.85 -3.89
CA SER A 88 13.95 -3.18 -2.71
C SER A 88 13.36 -1.80 -2.41
N ASN A 89 12.54 -1.23 -3.30
CA ASN A 89 11.86 0.03 -3.03
C ASN A 89 10.78 -0.16 -1.97
N PHE A 90 10.51 0.90 -1.21
CA PHE A 90 9.59 0.87 -0.08
C PHE A 90 8.45 1.86 -0.28
N ILE A 91 7.21 1.41 -0.11
CA ILE A 91 6.00 2.21 -0.27
C ILE A 91 5.44 2.57 1.10
N ILE A 92 5.23 3.86 1.33
CA ILE A 92 4.52 4.40 2.50
C ILE A 92 3.11 4.82 2.03
N PRO A 93 2.06 4.05 2.34
CA PRO A 93 0.69 4.42 2.01
C PRO A 93 0.22 5.57 2.92
N ALA A 94 -0.06 6.74 2.32
CA ALA A 94 -0.52 7.94 3.03
C ALA A 94 -1.76 8.59 2.38
N ILE A 95 -2.53 7.79 1.63
CA ILE A 95 -3.84 8.16 1.06
C ILE A 95 -4.97 7.40 1.78
N PRO A 96 -6.20 7.95 1.84
CA PRO A 96 -7.31 7.37 2.59
C PRO A 96 -8.03 6.24 1.83
N VAL A 97 -7.26 5.30 1.27
CA VAL A 97 -7.76 4.10 0.59
C VAL A 97 -6.86 2.90 0.89
N HIS A 98 -7.35 1.69 0.68
CA HIS A 98 -6.51 0.50 0.76
C HIS A 98 -5.57 0.40 -0.46
N LEU A 99 -4.43 1.09 -0.39
CA LEU A 99 -3.53 1.32 -1.53
C LEU A 99 -3.17 0.06 -2.31
N SER A 100 -2.82 -1.05 -1.65
CA SER A 100 -2.43 -2.30 -2.32
C SER A 100 -3.59 -2.95 -3.09
N ALA A 101 -4.79 -2.94 -2.53
CA ALA A 101 -6.00 -3.44 -3.19
C ALA A 101 -6.42 -2.55 -4.37
N GLU A 102 -6.39 -1.22 -4.20
CA GLU A 102 -6.68 -0.28 -5.28
C GLU A 102 -5.66 -0.39 -6.41
N TYR A 103 -4.38 -0.45 -6.07
CA TYR A 103 -3.31 -0.70 -7.03
C TYR A 103 -3.55 -1.99 -7.80
N LEU A 104 -3.82 -3.11 -7.12
CA LEU A 104 -4.04 -4.41 -7.76
C LEU A 104 -5.19 -4.36 -8.77
N LYS A 105 -6.33 -3.78 -8.38
CA LYS A 105 -7.50 -3.60 -9.26
C LYS A 105 -7.13 -2.84 -10.53
N ASN A 106 -6.41 -1.73 -10.38
CA ASN A 106 -6.05 -0.86 -11.50
C ASN A 106 -4.89 -1.43 -12.35
N TYR A 107 -3.95 -2.16 -11.75
CA TYR A 107 -2.82 -2.72 -12.47
C TYR A 107 -3.24 -3.89 -13.37
N LEU A 108 -4.17 -4.73 -12.88
CA LEU A 108 -4.60 -5.96 -13.55
C LEU A 108 -5.88 -5.83 -14.39
N HIS A 109 -6.47 -4.63 -14.49
CA HIS A 109 -7.77 -4.41 -15.14
C HIS A 109 -7.86 -4.87 -16.62
N LYS A 110 -6.72 -4.94 -17.32
CA LYS A 110 -6.66 -5.40 -18.72
C LYS A 110 -6.78 -6.91 -18.85
N ASP A 111 -6.23 -7.63 -17.89
CA ASP A 111 -6.13 -9.09 -17.90
C ASP A 111 -7.26 -9.75 -17.10
N PHE A 112 -7.85 -9.01 -16.15
CA PHE A 112 -8.84 -9.52 -15.21
C PHE A 112 -10.00 -8.55 -15.01
N ARG A 113 -11.20 -9.11 -14.84
CA ARG A 113 -12.34 -8.42 -14.23
C ARG A 113 -12.22 -8.58 -12.73
N ILE A 114 -11.92 -7.49 -12.03
CA ILE A 114 -11.77 -7.47 -10.58
C ILE A 114 -12.91 -6.65 -10.00
N LYS A 115 -13.76 -7.29 -9.21
CA LYS A 115 -14.88 -6.65 -8.50
C LYS A 115 -14.59 -6.66 -7.01
N GLN A 116 -14.69 -5.51 -6.37
CA GLN A 116 -14.68 -5.47 -4.91
C GLN A 116 -16.02 -5.96 -4.36
N THR A 117 -15.97 -6.80 -3.34
CA THR A 117 -17.14 -7.33 -2.63
C THR A 117 -17.04 -6.99 -1.15
N ASP A 118 -18.13 -7.18 -0.42
CA ASP A 118 -18.10 -7.01 1.03
C ASP A 118 -17.18 -8.06 1.67
N VAL A 119 -16.42 -7.61 2.67
CA VAL A 119 -15.69 -8.54 3.54
C VAL A 119 -16.72 -9.41 4.29
N PRO A 120 -16.66 -10.75 4.18
CA PRO A 120 -17.67 -11.62 4.76
C PRO A 120 -17.85 -11.40 6.26
N GLY A 121 -19.10 -11.24 6.71
CA GLY A 121 -19.38 -10.85 8.09
C GLY A 121 -18.94 -11.87 9.14
N GLU A 122 -18.79 -13.13 8.75
CA GLU A 122 -18.42 -14.26 9.62
C GLU A 122 -17.04 -14.07 10.25
N ILE A 123 -16.07 -13.48 9.53
CA ILE A 123 -14.72 -13.26 10.06
C ILE A 123 -14.66 -12.15 11.11
N LYS A 124 -15.67 -11.27 11.21
CA LYS A 124 -15.63 -10.14 12.15
C LYS A 124 -15.57 -10.59 13.61
N ARG A 125 -16.06 -11.79 13.93
CA ARG A 125 -16.05 -12.34 15.30
C ARG A 125 -14.67 -12.82 15.75
N SER A 126 -13.79 -13.15 14.80
CA SER A 126 -12.41 -13.58 15.07
C SER A 126 -11.39 -12.44 14.96
N LEU A 127 -11.86 -11.25 14.62
CA LEU A 127 -11.04 -10.05 14.52
C LEU A 127 -11.22 -9.20 15.78
N PRO A 128 -10.24 -8.36 16.13
CA PRO A 128 -10.38 -7.39 17.20
C PRO A 128 -11.36 -6.28 16.76
N HIS A 129 -11.15 -5.03 17.17
CA HIS A 129 -12.06 -3.96 16.81
C HIS A 129 -12.05 -3.73 15.29
N THR A 130 -13.25 -3.62 14.70
CA THR A 130 -13.40 -3.41 13.25
C THR A 130 -14.30 -2.22 12.95
N TRP A 131 -13.96 -1.47 11.89
CA TRP A 131 -14.76 -0.36 11.39
C TRP A 131 -14.86 -0.42 9.86
N PRO A 132 -15.96 0.08 9.27
CA PRO A 132 -16.02 0.29 7.83
C PRO A 132 -14.92 1.27 7.39
N GLY A 133 -14.13 0.89 6.39
CA GLY A 133 -13.19 1.75 5.70
C GLY A 133 -13.79 2.34 4.42
N SER A 134 -12.95 3.02 3.64
CA SER A 134 -13.31 3.53 2.32
C SER A 134 -13.62 2.39 1.34
N GLU A 135 -14.51 2.64 0.38
CA GLU A 135 -14.80 1.74 -0.75
C GLU A 135 -15.26 0.33 -0.36
N GLY A 136 -15.68 0.06 0.88
CA GLY A 136 -16.07 -1.28 1.35
C GLY A 136 -14.90 -2.11 1.90
N SER A 137 -13.76 -1.48 2.20
CA SER A 137 -12.70 -2.10 3.01
C SER A 137 -13.12 -2.22 4.50
N LEU A 138 -12.44 -3.08 5.24
CA LEU A 138 -12.60 -3.25 6.68
C LEU A 138 -11.32 -2.80 7.38
N LEU A 139 -11.41 -1.79 8.25
CA LEU A 139 -10.33 -1.37 9.14
C LEU A 139 -10.35 -2.27 10.38
N ILE A 140 -9.18 -2.71 10.82
CA ILE A 140 -9.01 -3.63 11.95
C ILE A 140 -7.92 -3.09 12.88
N SER A 141 -8.17 -3.10 14.18
CA SER A 141 -7.22 -2.64 15.19
C SER A 141 -7.35 -3.40 16.50
N TYR A 142 -6.22 -3.64 17.16
CA TYR A 142 -6.22 -4.03 18.58
C TYR A 142 -6.53 -2.86 19.54
N ALA A 143 -6.39 -1.62 19.08
CA ALA A 143 -6.75 -0.43 19.83
C ALA A 143 -8.12 0.10 19.38
N ASP A 144 -9.03 0.34 20.31
CA ASP A 144 -10.31 1.04 20.11
C ASP A 144 -10.23 2.55 20.38
N PHE A 145 -9.01 3.06 20.57
CA PHE A 145 -8.69 4.47 20.78
C PHE A 145 -7.67 4.95 19.74
N THR A 146 -7.52 6.27 19.62
CA THR A 146 -6.49 6.88 18.76
C THR A 146 -5.11 6.73 19.41
N CYS A 147 -4.24 5.91 18.80
CA CYS A 147 -2.84 5.81 19.22
C CYS A 147 -2.11 7.15 19.03
N PRO A 148 -1.06 7.42 19.83
CA PRO A 148 -0.20 8.57 19.58
C PRO A 148 0.47 8.44 18.21
N ASP A 149 0.69 9.58 17.56
CA ASP A 149 1.25 9.64 16.21
C ASP A 149 2.61 8.97 16.10
N ASP A 150 3.40 8.93 17.17
CA ASP A 150 4.72 8.32 17.29
C ASP A 150 4.68 6.98 18.04
N CYS A 151 3.57 6.24 17.97
CA CYS A 151 3.46 4.93 18.60
C CYS A 151 4.48 3.93 17.99
N PRO A 152 5.41 3.37 18.77
CA PRO A 152 6.15 2.20 18.33
C PRO A 152 5.20 1.00 18.30
N GLU A 153 5.28 0.18 17.25
CA GLU A 153 4.56 -1.09 17.21
C GLU A 153 5.06 -1.97 18.37
N PRO A 154 4.15 -2.52 19.19
CA PRO A 154 4.55 -3.24 20.38
C PRO A 154 5.25 -4.55 20.02
N GLU A 155 6.26 -4.92 20.81
CA GLU A 155 6.78 -6.30 20.77
C GLU A 155 5.78 -7.24 21.41
N ASP A 156 5.48 -7.03 22.70
CA ASP A 156 4.56 -7.88 23.46
C ASP A 156 3.39 -7.13 24.11
N TYR A 157 3.57 -5.84 24.44
CA TYR A 157 2.59 -5.05 25.20
C TYR A 157 2.37 -3.68 24.57
N CYS A 158 1.10 -3.25 24.51
CA CYS A 158 0.75 -1.91 24.07
C CYS A 158 1.41 -0.86 24.96
N THR A 159 2.12 0.08 24.36
CA THR A 159 2.81 1.16 25.08
C THR A 159 1.87 2.18 25.69
N VAL A 160 0.59 2.17 25.33
CA VAL A 160 -0.43 3.07 25.84
C VAL A 160 -1.26 2.41 26.96
N THR A 161 -1.78 1.21 26.72
CA THR A 161 -2.70 0.54 27.65
C THR A 161 -2.04 -0.50 28.54
N GLY A 162 -0.84 -0.97 28.21
CA GLY A 162 -0.20 -2.10 28.87
C GLY A 162 -0.84 -3.45 28.53
N GLU A 163 -1.82 -3.50 27.64
CA GLU A 163 -2.44 -4.75 27.21
C GLU A 163 -1.48 -5.60 26.38
N ARG A 164 -1.52 -6.91 26.61
CA ARG A 164 -0.73 -7.88 25.85
C ARG A 164 -1.22 -7.97 24.40
N ARG A 165 -0.29 -8.04 23.45
CA ARG A 165 -0.52 -8.25 22.01
C ARG A 165 0.08 -9.59 21.60
N GLU A 166 -0.66 -10.68 21.88
CA GLU A 166 -0.14 -12.05 21.76
C GLU A 166 0.16 -12.47 20.33
N THR A 167 -0.68 -12.06 19.37
CA THR A 167 -0.51 -12.36 17.96
C THR A 167 -0.40 -11.04 17.20
N PRO A 168 0.65 -10.83 16.39
CA PRO A 168 0.70 -9.69 15.49
C PRO A 168 -0.48 -9.70 14.51
N LEU A 169 -1.10 -8.55 14.27
CA LEU A 169 -2.31 -8.50 13.45
C LEU A 169 -2.09 -9.03 12.03
N TYR A 170 -0.94 -8.80 11.40
CA TYR A 170 -0.62 -9.38 10.09
C TYR A 170 -0.64 -10.92 10.08
N GLU A 171 -0.26 -11.58 11.19
CA GLU A 171 -0.32 -13.03 11.33
C GLU A 171 -1.75 -13.50 11.54
N LEU A 172 -2.48 -12.82 12.44
CA LEU A 172 -3.91 -13.10 12.66
C LEU A 172 -4.70 -13.03 11.35
N LEU A 173 -4.47 -11.99 10.55
CA LEU A 173 -5.13 -11.85 9.25
C LEU A 173 -4.66 -12.92 8.25
N GLY A 174 -3.37 -13.25 8.24
CA GLY A 174 -2.82 -14.28 7.34
C GLY A 174 -3.33 -15.69 7.63
N GLN A 175 -3.80 -15.94 8.86
CA GLN A 175 -4.34 -17.22 9.30
C GLN A 175 -5.87 -17.33 9.14
N LEU A 176 -6.54 -16.32 8.58
CA LEU A 176 -7.97 -16.39 8.32
C LEU A 176 -8.28 -17.54 7.34
N ASP A 177 -8.99 -18.55 7.83
CA ASP A 177 -9.51 -19.63 7.00
C ASP A 177 -10.98 -19.33 6.67
N LEU A 178 -11.23 -18.96 5.42
CA LEU A 178 -12.56 -18.64 4.93
C LEU A 178 -12.86 -19.46 3.67
N PRO A 179 -13.87 -20.35 3.69
CA PRO A 179 -14.16 -21.23 2.57
C PRO A 179 -14.30 -20.50 1.23
N GLY A 180 -13.43 -20.88 0.29
CA GLY A 180 -13.39 -20.35 -1.06
C GLY A 180 -12.90 -18.91 -1.18
N TYR A 181 -12.15 -18.42 -0.19
CA TYR A 181 -11.31 -17.24 -0.28
C TYR A 181 -9.84 -17.63 -0.17
N ARG A 182 -9.00 -16.93 -0.92
CA ARG A 182 -7.55 -16.92 -0.74
C ARG A 182 -7.18 -15.68 0.06
N VAL A 183 -6.36 -15.85 1.08
CA VAL A 183 -5.93 -14.73 1.93
C VAL A 183 -4.50 -14.37 1.59
N TYR A 184 -4.25 -13.09 1.33
CA TYR A 184 -2.91 -12.56 1.11
C TYR A 184 -2.74 -11.28 1.92
N VAL A 185 -1.81 -11.29 2.88
CA VAL A 185 -1.55 -10.14 3.76
C VAL A 185 -0.15 -9.61 3.50
N ILE A 186 -0.07 -8.36 3.06
CA ILE A 186 1.17 -7.60 3.03
C ILE A 186 1.44 -7.11 4.45
N ARG A 187 2.60 -7.50 4.99
CA ARG A 187 3.05 -6.97 6.27
C ARG A 187 3.52 -5.53 6.07
N SER A 188 2.92 -4.61 6.81
CA SER A 188 3.44 -3.27 7.00
C SER A 188 4.56 -3.31 8.04
N HIS A 189 5.75 -2.89 7.65
CA HIS A 189 6.93 -2.79 8.49
C HIS A 189 7.11 -1.35 8.96
N GLN A 190 7.33 -1.19 10.26
CA GLN A 190 7.66 0.09 10.83
C GLN A 190 9.10 0.51 10.46
N LEU A 191 9.26 1.68 9.84
CA LEU A 191 10.56 2.31 9.64
C LEU A 191 11.00 3.08 10.88
N MET A 192 10.03 3.66 11.60
CA MET A 192 10.21 4.39 12.86
C MET A 192 8.87 4.57 13.56
N PRO A 193 8.84 4.98 14.85
CA PRO A 193 7.60 5.15 15.61
C PRO A 193 6.52 5.94 14.85
N GLY A 194 5.38 5.30 14.62
CA GLY A 194 4.25 5.81 13.85
C GLY A 194 4.43 6.00 12.34
N LEU A 195 5.44 5.38 11.72
CA LEU A 195 5.64 5.41 10.28
C LEU A 195 5.95 4.01 9.75
N GLY A 196 5.02 3.45 8.99
CA GLY A 196 5.14 2.13 8.38
C GLY A 196 4.84 2.13 6.89
N GLY A 197 5.21 1.04 6.24
CA GLY A 197 4.99 0.80 4.83
C GLY A 197 5.38 -0.62 4.45
N TYR A 198 5.51 -0.92 3.17
CA TYR A 198 5.85 -2.26 2.72
C TYR A 198 6.75 -2.22 1.49
N SER A 199 7.42 -3.33 1.21
CA SER A 199 8.30 -3.43 0.05
C SER A 199 7.49 -3.54 -1.26
N VAL A 200 8.07 -3.08 -2.35
CA VAL A 200 7.52 -3.31 -3.69
C VAL A 200 7.51 -4.81 -4.01
N ASP A 201 8.46 -5.59 -3.48
CA ASP A 201 8.49 -7.05 -3.60
C ASP A 201 7.20 -7.71 -3.07
N ASP A 202 6.69 -7.26 -1.92
CA ASP A 202 5.43 -7.78 -1.37
C ASP A 202 4.23 -7.49 -2.29
N LEU A 203 4.25 -6.33 -2.95
CA LEU A 203 3.24 -5.93 -3.93
C LEU A 203 3.35 -6.74 -5.23
N MET A 204 4.57 -7.04 -5.68
CA MET A 204 4.85 -7.91 -6.82
C MET A 204 4.34 -9.33 -6.56
N LYS A 205 4.63 -9.90 -5.38
CA LYS A 205 4.15 -11.23 -4.98
C LYS A 205 2.62 -11.31 -4.92
N LEU A 206 1.94 -10.25 -4.48
CA LEU A 206 0.47 -10.16 -4.53
C LEU A 206 -0.03 -10.25 -5.99
N VAL A 207 0.57 -9.46 -6.88
CA VAL A 207 0.24 -9.47 -8.32
C VAL A 207 0.47 -10.85 -8.93
N ASP A 208 1.60 -11.47 -8.65
CA ASP A 208 1.97 -12.78 -9.19
C ASP A 208 1.03 -13.88 -8.67
N GLY A 209 0.67 -13.86 -7.38
CA GLY A 209 -0.30 -14.80 -6.81
C GLY A 209 -1.66 -14.72 -7.51
N VAL A 210 -2.15 -13.52 -7.78
CA VAL A 210 -3.41 -13.32 -8.51
C VAL A 210 -3.31 -13.82 -9.96
N LYS A 211 -2.20 -13.51 -10.65
CA LYS A 211 -1.97 -13.97 -12.03
C LYS A 211 -1.90 -15.49 -12.12
N GLN A 212 -1.26 -16.16 -11.17
CA GLN A 212 -1.12 -17.62 -11.14
C GLN A 212 -2.46 -18.32 -10.95
N GLU A 213 -3.30 -17.82 -10.04
CA GLU A 213 -4.59 -18.43 -9.74
C GLU A 213 -5.68 -18.12 -10.76
N ARG A 214 -5.55 -16.99 -11.46
CA ARG A 214 -6.40 -16.48 -12.55
C ARG A 214 -7.87 -16.16 -12.20
N LYS A 215 -8.44 -16.79 -11.18
CA LYS A 215 -9.83 -16.60 -10.76
C LYS A 215 -10.01 -16.90 -9.27
N GLY A 216 -11.11 -16.43 -8.71
CA GLY A 216 -11.55 -16.76 -7.36
C GLY A 216 -11.74 -15.54 -6.49
N ARG A 217 -12.05 -15.79 -5.23
CA ARG A 217 -12.25 -14.73 -4.23
C ARG A 217 -10.99 -14.58 -3.39
N TRP A 218 -10.63 -13.34 -3.11
CA TRP A 218 -9.42 -12.95 -2.42
C TRP A 218 -9.75 -12.03 -1.26
N LEU A 219 -9.09 -12.24 -0.12
CA LEU A 219 -8.97 -11.26 0.95
C LEU A 219 -7.56 -10.69 0.88
N VAL A 220 -7.45 -9.46 0.41
CA VAL A 220 -6.18 -8.71 0.38
C VAL A 220 -6.10 -7.89 1.65
N GLY A 221 -5.06 -8.11 2.45
CA GLY A 221 -4.79 -7.39 3.67
C GLY A 221 -3.50 -6.58 3.59
N THR A 222 -3.46 -5.45 4.28
CA THR A 222 -2.21 -4.77 4.64
C THR A 222 -2.25 -4.50 6.13
N ALA A 223 -1.30 -5.02 6.90
CA ALA A 223 -1.35 -4.88 8.36
C ALA A 223 0.03 -4.83 8.99
N CYS A 224 0.15 -4.04 10.05
CA CYS A 224 1.29 -4.08 10.94
C CYS A 224 1.00 -4.99 12.15
N LYS A 225 1.74 -4.87 13.25
CA LYS A 225 1.42 -5.62 14.47
C LYS A 225 0.09 -5.25 15.13
N CYS A 226 -0.41 -4.02 14.93
CA CYS A 226 -1.61 -3.53 15.63
C CYS A 226 -2.77 -3.06 14.77
N HIS A 227 -2.49 -2.54 13.57
CA HIS A 227 -3.50 -1.93 12.70
C HIS A 227 -3.42 -2.54 11.31
N GLY A 228 -4.57 -2.68 10.66
CA GLY A 228 -4.62 -3.23 9.32
C GLY A 228 -5.91 -2.89 8.59
N THR A 229 -5.87 -3.11 7.28
CA THR A 229 -7.02 -2.95 6.40
C THR A 229 -7.18 -4.22 5.58
N LEU A 230 -8.42 -4.65 5.36
CA LEU A 230 -8.78 -5.83 4.59
C LEU A 230 -9.78 -5.47 3.50
N THR A 231 -9.58 -5.98 2.29
CA THR A 231 -10.48 -5.81 1.15
C THR A 231 -10.79 -7.16 0.51
N ALA A 232 -12.07 -7.44 0.30
CA ALA A 232 -12.52 -8.61 -0.43
C ALA A 232 -12.64 -8.31 -1.93
N LEU A 233 -12.06 -9.17 -2.77
CA LEU A 233 -12.07 -9.07 -4.23
C LEU A 233 -12.59 -10.36 -4.84
N GLU A 234 -13.42 -10.25 -5.86
CA GLU A 234 -13.74 -11.33 -6.78
C GLU A 234 -13.00 -11.10 -8.10
N ILE A 235 -12.22 -12.09 -8.52
CA ILE A 235 -11.35 -12.02 -9.69
C ILE A 235 -11.81 -13.05 -10.70
N GLN A 236 -11.99 -12.60 -11.94
CA GLN A 236 -12.28 -13.45 -13.09
C GLN A 236 -11.38 -13.05 -14.27
N PRO A 237 -11.03 -13.97 -15.18
CA PRO A 237 -10.30 -13.61 -16.39
C PRO A 237 -11.04 -12.54 -17.19
N GLY A 238 -10.29 -11.61 -17.79
CA GLY A 238 -10.82 -10.67 -18.77
C GLY A 238 -11.43 -11.42 -19.96
N SER A 239 -12.39 -10.79 -20.63
CA SER A 239 -13.02 -11.34 -21.83
C SER A 239 -12.10 -11.40 -23.06
N THR A 240 -10.87 -10.91 -22.94
CA THR A 240 -9.88 -10.93 -24.00
C THR A 240 -9.05 -12.22 -23.87
N PRO A 241 -9.03 -13.12 -24.87
CA PRO A 241 -8.18 -14.30 -24.80
C PRO A 241 -6.70 -13.89 -24.66
N PRO A 242 -5.89 -14.61 -23.87
CA PRO A 242 -4.46 -14.33 -23.79
C PRO A 242 -3.85 -14.45 -25.19
N ALA A 243 -3.04 -13.48 -25.58
CA ALA A 243 -2.31 -13.53 -26.84
C ALA A 243 -1.52 -14.84 -26.90
N GLU A 244 -1.80 -15.66 -27.92
CA GLU A 244 -1.13 -16.94 -28.10
C GLU A 244 0.37 -16.72 -28.15
N SER A 245 1.10 -17.36 -27.23
CA SER A 245 2.55 -17.51 -27.34
C SER A 245 2.83 -18.25 -28.65
N HIS A 246 3.38 -17.55 -29.63
CA HIS A 246 3.86 -18.17 -30.87
C HIS A 246 4.87 -19.26 -30.51
N GLY A 247 4.40 -20.51 -30.59
CA GLY A 247 5.22 -21.69 -30.47
C GLY A 247 6.28 -21.66 -31.56
N PHE A 248 7.53 -21.69 -31.15
CA PHE A 248 8.65 -22.01 -32.02
C PHE A 248 8.43 -23.42 -32.59
N SER A 249 8.01 -23.48 -33.84
CA SER A 249 8.09 -24.68 -34.67
C SER A 249 9.55 -25.06 -34.81
N ARG A 250 9.93 -26.24 -34.32
CA ARG A 250 11.22 -26.87 -34.65
C ARG A 250 11.20 -27.24 -36.13
N GLY A 251 12.16 -26.72 -36.88
CA GLY A 251 12.66 -27.23 -38.15
C GLY A 251 14.15 -27.49 -38.03
#